data_AF-A0A1Y0GZM3-F1
#
_entry.id   AF-A0A1Y0GZM3-F1
#
_cell.length_a   1.000
_cell.length_b   1.000
_cell.length_c   1.000
_cell.angle_alpha   90.00
_cell.angle_beta   90.00
_cell.angle_gamma   90.00
#
_symmetry.space_group_name_H-M   'P 1'
#
loop_
_entity.id
_entity.type
_entity.pdbx_description
1 polymer ?
#
loop_
_entity_poly.entity_id
_entity_poly.type
_entity_poly.pdbx_seq_one_letter_code
_entity_poly.pdbx_strand_id
1 'polypeptide(L)'
;MANKISRRSILAGAGAVVGSTVVSLPGMASFVRPIEKRAKNIIFCVSDGMSAGVPSMADQFKDVNFGERGTWRTLMLRPDVVQGVMDTRSLNSLMTDSAAAATSWGSGSLVLNGAINYLPGIGELTPLYDLLGKAGMRRGLVTTATITHATPSGFAVSSAKRSAEPEIARQYLTRGVEVLMGAGMNFSRRNFGRTRLMFMESLRRRGMQSRRIGMKCGRMILVASWGFMERVSCRSRLTGCMKKG
;
A
#
# COMPACT_ATOMS: atom_id res chain seq x y z
N MET A 1 -64.38 -5.49 -19.47
CA MET A 1 -64.28 -6.94 -19.15
C MET A 1 -62.90 -7.43 -19.60
N ALA A 2 -62.23 -8.18 -18.74
CA ALA A 2 -60.78 -8.44 -18.78
C ALA A 2 -60.32 -9.24 -20.01
N ASN A 3 -59.29 -8.75 -20.72
CA ASN A 3 -58.62 -9.51 -21.76
C ASN A 3 -57.55 -10.41 -21.10
N LYS A 4 -57.88 -11.69 -20.90
CA LYS A 4 -56.96 -12.68 -20.32
C LYS A 4 -55.81 -12.95 -21.31
N ILE A 5 -54.63 -12.43 -21.03
CA ILE A 5 -53.40 -12.85 -21.71
C ILE A 5 -53.11 -14.30 -21.26
N SER A 6 -53.35 -15.26 -22.17
CA SER A 6 -53.11 -16.67 -21.95
C SER A 6 -51.62 -16.99 -22.13
N ARG A 7 -51.03 -17.77 -21.20
CA ARG A 7 -49.61 -18.19 -21.24
C ARG A 7 -49.17 -18.89 -22.53
N ARG A 8 -50.10 -19.28 -23.41
CA ARG A 8 -49.79 -19.84 -24.74
C ARG A 8 -49.44 -18.80 -25.81
N SER A 9 -49.83 -17.53 -25.67
CA SER A 9 -49.52 -16.50 -26.69
C SER A 9 -48.09 -15.98 -26.63
N ILE A 10 -47.36 -16.22 -25.52
CA ILE A 10 -45.94 -15.84 -25.40
C ILE A 10 -45.02 -16.86 -26.07
N LEU A 11 -45.44 -18.14 -26.17
CA LEU A 11 -44.65 -19.18 -26.84
C LEU A 11 -44.86 -19.25 -28.36
N ALA A 12 -45.92 -18.64 -28.90
CA ALA A 12 -46.16 -18.61 -30.35
C ALA A 12 -45.25 -17.61 -31.10
N GLY A 13 -44.61 -16.67 -30.39
CA GLY A 13 -43.62 -15.75 -30.95
C GLY A 13 -42.17 -16.26 -30.93
N ALA A 14 -41.94 -17.47 -30.43
CA ALA A 14 -40.60 -18.06 -30.29
C ALA A 14 -40.20 -18.99 -31.46
N GLY A 15 -41.02 -19.09 -32.50
CA GLY A 15 -40.75 -19.92 -33.67
C GLY A 15 -40.42 -19.06 -34.89
N ALA A 16 -39.24 -19.28 -35.48
CA ALA A 16 -38.77 -18.76 -36.76
C ALA A 16 -38.12 -17.35 -36.77
N VAL A 17 -36.95 -17.24 -36.14
CA VAL A 17 -35.75 -16.72 -36.84
C VAL A 17 -34.57 -17.64 -36.50
N VAL A 18 -34.54 -18.80 -37.16
CA VAL A 18 -33.31 -19.59 -37.33
C VAL A 18 -32.53 -18.91 -38.45
N GLY A 19 -31.91 -17.78 -38.09
CA GLY A 19 -30.92 -17.10 -38.89
C GLY A 19 -29.74 -16.90 -37.97
N SER A 20 -28.71 -17.74 -38.12
CA SER A 20 -27.45 -17.64 -37.40
C SER A 20 -26.70 -16.37 -37.80
N THR A 21 -27.23 -15.19 -37.48
CA THR A 21 -26.38 -14.03 -37.25
C THR A 21 -25.75 -14.28 -35.89
N VAL A 22 -24.56 -14.87 -35.91
CA VAL A 22 -23.62 -14.73 -34.81
C VAL A 22 -23.40 -13.23 -34.68
N VAL A 23 -24.21 -12.56 -33.85
CA VAL A 23 -23.85 -11.27 -33.31
C VAL A 23 -22.61 -11.57 -32.48
N SER A 24 -21.45 -11.51 -33.13
CA SER A 24 -20.19 -11.30 -32.43
C SER A 24 -20.40 -9.98 -31.71
N LEU A 25 -20.85 -10.06 -30.45
CA LEU A 25 -20.53 -9.05 -29.48
C LEU A 25 -19.02 -8.89 -29.61
N PRO A 26 -18.51 -7.75 -30.12
CA PRO A 26 -17.08 -7.55 -30.15
C PRO A 26 -16.67 -7.71 -28.70
N GLY A 27 -15.94 -8.80 -28.43
CA GLY A 27 -15.44 -9.06 -27.11
C GLY A 27 -14.77 -7.78 -26.69
N MET A 28 -15.21 -7.22 -25.57
CA MET A 28 -14.45 -6.21 -24.86
C MET A 28 -13.21 -6.90 -24.31
N ALA A 29 -12.35 -7.39 -25.22
CA ALA A 29 -10.96 -7.61 -24.96
C ALA A 29 -10.45 -6.21 -24.62
N SER A 30 -10.39 -5.93 -23.32
CA SER A 30 -9.65 -4.78 -22.83
C SER A 30 -8.27 -4.89 -23.45
N PHE A 31 -7.98 -3.99 -24.38
CA PHE A 31 -6.67 -3.82 -24.98
C PHE A 31 -5.74 -3.28 -23.90
N VAL A 32 -5.40 -4.10 -22.91
CA VAL A 32 -4.21 -3.85 -22.09
C VAL A 32 -3.06 -4.02 -23.07
N ARG A 33 -2.63 -2.89 -23.64
CA ARG A 33 -1.46 -2.86 -24.52
C ARG A 33 -0.32 -3.50 -23.72
N PRO A 34 0.30 -4.58 -24.24
CA PRO A 34 1.45 -5.16 -23.59
C PRO A 34 2.47 -4.04 -23.37
N ILE A 35 2.87 -3.83 -22.12
CA ILE A 35 3.95 -2.90 -21.84
C ILE A 35 5.22 -3.58 -22.32
N GLU A 36 5.65 -3.27 -23.55
CA GLU A 36 6.83 -3.88 -24.16
C GLU A 36 8.13 -3.53 -23.42
N LYS A 37 8.11 -2.48 -22.60
CA LYS A 37 9.28 -1.98 -21.87
C LYS A 37 9.27 -2.45 -20.42
N ARG A 38 10.33 -3.16 -20.04
CA ARG A 38 10.57 -3.54 -18.64
C ARG A 38 10.66 -2.31 -17.74
N ALA A 39 9.88 -2.29 -16.65
CA ALA A 39 9.91 -1.21 -15.68
C ALA A 39 11.27 -1.13 -14.98
N LYS A 40 11.88 0.05 -14.95
CA LYS A 40 13.15 0.31 -14.25
C LYS A 40 12.96 0.55 -12.75
N ASN A 41 11.85 1.17 -12.39
CA ASN A 41 11.53 1.56 -11.01
C ASN A 41 10.07 1.19 -10.70
N ILE A 42 9.80 0.79 -9.47
CA ILE A 42 8.47 0.42 -9.00
C ILE A 42 8.16 1.22 -7.74
N ILE A 43 6.99 1.88 -7.72
CA ILE A 43 6.45 2.53 -6.52
C ILE A 43 5.21 1.76 -6.13
N PHE A 44 5.27 1.05 -5.00
CA PHE A 44 4.13 0.33 -4.45
C PHE A 44 3.48 1.18 -3.35
N CYS A 45 2.25 1.65 -3.59
CA CYS A 45 1.52 2.51 -2.66
C CYS A 45 0.38 1.74 -2.01
N VAL A 46 0.39 1.67 -0.68
CA VAL A 46 -0.67 1.04 0.11
C VAL A 46 -1.44 2.09 0.87
N SER A 47 -2.77 2.04 0.76
CA SER A 47 -3.68 2.77 1.65
C SER A 47 -4.34 1.76 2.60
N ASP A 48 -3.88 1.76 3.85
CA ASP A 48 -4.35 0.81 4.87
C ASP A 48 -5.84 1.02 5.17
N GLY A 49 -6.63 -0.06 5.10
CA GLY A 49 -8.09 -0.03 5.31
C GLY A 49 -8.93 0.58 4.18
N MET A 50 -8.34 0.89 3.02
CA MET A 50 -9.07 1.51 1.90
C MET A 50 -9.84 0.45 1.08
N SER A 51 -11.11 0.22 1.42
CA SER A 51 -12.01 -0.59 0.60
C SER A 51 -12.37 0.11 -0.71
N ALA A 52 -12.98 -0.62 -1.65
CA ALA A 52 -13.42 -0.06 -2.93
C ALA A 52 -14.42 1.11 -2.79
N GLY A 53 -15.15 1.20 -1.67
CA GLY A 53 -16.09 2.29 -1.40
C GLY A 53 -15.43 3.60 -0.94
N VAL A 54 -14.24 3.51 -0.32
CA VAL A 54 -13.56 4.68 0.27
C VAL A 54 -13.19 5.74 -0.79
N PRO A 55 -12.59 5.39 -1.96
CA PRO A 55 -12.32 6.36 -3.01
C PRO A 55 -13.57 7.09 -3.52
N SER A 56 -14.69 6.38 -3.66
CA SER A 56 -15.96 6.96 -4.14
C SER A 56 -16.54 7.96 -3.15
N MET A 57 -16.57 7.61 -1.87
CA MET A 57 -17.03 8.50 -0.80
C MET A 57 -16.12 9.73 -0.68
N ALA A 58 -14.80 9.54 -0.75
CA ALA A 58 -13.84 10.63 -0.67
C ALA A 58 -13.95 11.60 -1.87
N ASP A 59 -14.21 11.08 -3.08
CA ASP A 59 -14.45 11.90 -4.28
C ASP A 59 -15.69 12.77 -4.11
N GLN A 60 -16.81 12.20 -3.67
CA GLN A 60 -18.06 12.94 -3.41
C GLN A 60 -17.88 14.01 -2.34
N PHE A 61 -17.23 13.65 -1.22
CA PHE A 61 -16.95 14.61 -0.16
C PHE A 61 -16.10 15.78 -0.68
N LYS A 62 -15.07 15.50 -1.48
CA LYS A 62 -14.22 16.56 -2.04
C LYS A 62 -14.96 17.46 -3.03
N ASP A 63 -15.83 16.87 -3.85
CA ASP A 63 -16.60 17.60 -4.84
C ASP A 63 -17.58 18.57 -4.15
N VAL A 64 -18.34 18.07 -3.17
CA VAL A 64 -19.32 18.88 -2.43
C VAL A 64 -18.66 19.99 -1.60
N ASN A 65 -17.53 19.69 -0.94
CA ASN A 65 -16.94 20.62 0.02
C ASN A 65 -15.90 21.57 -0.58
N PHE A 66 -15.25 21.17 -1.68
CA PHE A 66 -14.13 21.92 -2.26
C PHE A 66 -14.27 22.16 -3.77
N GLY A 67 -15.30 21.60 -4.44
CA GLY A 67 -15.43 21.69 -5.90
C GLY A 67 -14.31 20.96 -6.64
N GLU A 68 -13.69 19.95 -6.00
CA GLU A 68 -12.54 19.22 -6.54
C GLU A 68 -12.80 17.72 -6.64
N ARG A 69 -12.24 17.09 -7.67
CA ARG A 69 -12.17 15.63 -7.76
C ARG A 69 -11.16 15.04 -6.77
N GLY A 70 -11.39 13.80 -6.35
CA GLY A 70 -10.45 12.98 -5.61
C GLY A 70 -9.32 12.48 -6.49
N THR A 71 -8.07 12.56 -6.00
CA THR A 71 -6.88 12.12 -6.74
C THR A 71 -6.98 10.66 -7.20
N TRP A 72 -7.45 9.77 -6.33
CA TRP A 72 -7.67 8.36 -6.68
C TRP A 72 -8.69 8.20 -7.81
N ARG A 73 -9.80 8.95 -7.76
CA ARG A 73 -10.80 8.92 -8.83
C ARG A 73 -10.22 9.40 -10.15
N THR A 74 -9.50 10.52 -10.13
CA THR A 74 -8.84 11.07 -11.33
C THR A 74 -7.86 10.06 -11.93
N LEU A 75 -7.08 9.36 -11.11
CA LEU A 75 -6.17 8.31 -11.58
C LEU A 75 -6.94 7.13 -12.20
N MET A 76 -7.98 6.63 -11.53
CA MET A 76 -8.77 5.49 -12.01
C MET A 76 -9.49 5.75 -13.33
N LEU A 77 -9.80 7.01 -13.65
CA LEU A 77 -10.45 7.40 -14.91
C LEU A 77 -9.48 7.52 -16.09
N ARG A 78 -8.17 7.46 -15.85
CA ARG A 78 -7.19 7.57 -16.93
C ARG A 78 -7.20 6.30 -17.79
N PRO A 79 -7.14 6.43 -19.13
CA PRO A 79 -7.18 5.28 -20.03
C PRO A 79 -5.93 4.38 -19.95
N ASP A 80 -4.82 4.90 -19.41
CA ASP A 80 -3.57 4.15 -19.23
C ASP A 80 -3.46 3.45 -17.87
N VAL A 81 -4.49 3.55 -17.02
CA VAL A 81 -4.53 2.89 -15.72
C VAL A 81 -5.31 1.59 -15.81
N VAL A 82 -4.70 0.50 -15.35
CA VAL A 82 -5.34 -0.81 -15.23
C VAL A 82 -5.87 -0.98 -13.82
N GLN A 83 -7.13 -1.37 -13.70
CA GLN A 83 -7.76 -1.71 -12.43
C GLN A 83 -7.81 -3.22 -12.25
N GLY A 84 -7.54 -3.69 -11.04
CA GLY A 84 -7.59 -5.10 -10.69
C GLY A 84 -8.16 -5.30 -9.29
N VAL A 85 -8.71 -6.48 -9.05
CA VAL A 85 -9.17 -6.93 -7.73
C VAL A 85 -8.26 -8.05 -7.25
N MET A 86 -8.08 -8.15 -5.94
CA MET A 86 -7.20 -9.12 -5.32
C MET A 86 -7.85 -9.64 -4.03
N ASP A 87 -7.83 -10.96 -3.85
CA ASP A 87 -8.21 -11.61 -2.60
C ASP A 87 -7.15 -11.33 -1.53
N THR A 88 -7.58 -10.80 -0.39
CA THR A 88 -6.72 -10.40 0.73
C THR A 88 -6.81 -11.35 1.92
N ARG A 89 -7.47 -12.51 1.83
CA ARG A 89 -7.62 -13.43 2.96
C ARG A 89 -6.28 -13.85 3.58
N SER A 90 -6.32 -14.22 4.85
CA SER A 90 -5.21 -14.85 5.56
C SER A 90 -5.39 -16.37 5.61
N LEU A 91 -4.36 -17.11 6.05
CA LEU A 91 -4.46 -18.58 6.15
C LEU A 91 -5.47 -19.06 7.20
N ASN A 92 -5.75 -18.25 8.23
CA ASN A 92 -6.63 -18.62 9.34
C ASN A 92 -7.92 -17.80 9.41
N SER A 93 -8.16 -16.88 8.49
CA SER A 93 -9.35 -16.01 8.51
C SER A 93 -9.62 -15.39 7.15
N LEU A 94 -10.90 -15.28 6.80
CA LEU A 94 -11.38 -14.50 5.66
C LEU A 94 -11.09 -12.99 5.83
N MET A 95 -11.10 -12.52 7.08
CA MET A 95 -10.74 -11.14 7.42
C MET A 95 -9.27 -11.09 7.83
N THR A 96 -8.46 -10.49 6.96
CA THR A 96 -7.02 -10.33 7.18
C THR A 96 -6.71 -9.18 8.13
N ASP A 97 -5.57 -9.26 8.79
CA ASP A 97 -4.92 -8.11 9.39
C ASP A 97 -3.90 -7.48 8.43
N SER A 98 -3.39 -6.29 8.77
CA SER A 98 -2.37 -5.60 7.94
C SER A 98 -1.06 -6.39 7.79
N ALA A 99 -0.75 -7.31 8.70
CA ALA A 99 0.50 -8.08 8.67
C ALA A 99 0.44 -9.20 7.63
N ALA A 100 -0.65 -9.99 7.63
CA ALA A 100 -0.86 -11.02 6.62
C ALA A 100 -1.07 -10.41 5.22
N ALA A 101 -1.79 -9.30 5.11
CA ALA A 101 -1.96 -8.58 3.85
C ALA A 101 -0.62 -8.03 3.30
N ALA A 102 0.19 -7.40 4.14
CA ALA A 102 1.49 -6.90 3.72
C ALA A 102 2.46 -8.03 3.35
N THR A 103 2.36 -9.18 4.02
CA THR A 103 3.15 -10.38 3.71
C THR A 103 2.78 -10.99 2.37
N SER A 104 1.50 -10.96 1.98
CA SER A 104 1.11 -11.48 0.65
C SER A 104 1.69 -10.62 -0.48
N TRP A 105 1.76 -9.30 -0.31
CA TRP A 105 2.46 -8.42 -1.25
C TRP A 105 3.98 -8.53 -1.17
N GLY A 106 4.50 -8.69 0.04
CA GLY A 106 5.93 -8.68 0.33
C GLY A 106 6.63 -9.98 -0.01
N SER A 107 6.02 -11.14 0.22
CA SER A 107 6.64 -12.45 -0.05
C SER A 107 5.91 -13.27 -1.12
N GLY A 108 4.74 -12.80 -1.58
CA GLY A 108 3.89 -13.56 -2.49
C GLY A 108 3.16 -14.73 -1.82
N SER A 109 3.20 -14.84 -0.50
CA SER A 109 2.63 -15.97 0.26
C SER A 109 1.58 -15.52 1.26
N LEU A 110 0.52 -16.30 1.41
CA LEU A 110 -0.45 -16.12 2.49
C LEU A 110 0.16 -16.63 3.81
N VAL A 111 -0.06 -15.90 4.90
CA VAL A 111 0.36 -16.29 6.25
C VAL A 111 -0.80 -16.16 7.24
N LEU A 112 -0.57 -16.59 8.48
CA LEU A 112 -1.51 -16.40 9.58
C LEU A 112 -1.60 -14.91 9.97
N ASN A 113 -2.77 -14.47 10.38
CA ASN A 113 -2.95 -13.13 10.95
C ASN A 113 -1.95 -12.90 12.11
N GLY A 114 -1.32 -11.73 12.10
CA GLY A 114 -0.33 -11.32 13.09
C GLY A 114 1.10 -11.77 12.79
N ALA A 115 1.34 -12.64 11.80
CA ALA A 115 2.67 -12.99 11.32
C ALA A 115 3.12 -12.07 10.18
N ILE A 116 4.43 -11.84 10.06
CA ILE A 116 5.05 -11.03 9.01
C ILE A 116 6.11 -11.88 8.32
N ASN A 117 5.93 -12.21 7.03
CA ASN A 117 6.84 -13.08 6.26
C ASN A 117 7.31 -14.32 7.04
N TYR A 118 6.42 -14.92 7.81
CA TYR A 118 6.71 -16.08 8.64
C TYR A 118 5.57 -17.06 8.56
N LEU A 119 5.89 -18.32 8.27
CA LEU A 119 4.92 -19.39 8.21
C LEU A 119 5.32 -20.53 9.15
N PRO A 120 4.46 -20.98 10.07
CA PRO A 120 4.79 -22.10 10.95
C PRO A 120 5.18 -23.35 10.15
N GLY A 121 6.25 -24.02 10.56
CA GLY A 121 6.78 -25.22 9.89
C GLY A 121 7.75 -24.94 8.73
N ILE A 122 7.58 -23.83 8.00
CA ILE A 122 8.52 -23.42 6.94
C ILE A 122 9.57 -22.43 7.46
N GLY A 123 9.17 -21.55 8.39
CA GLY A 123 10.04 -20.52 8.97
C GLY A 123 9.92 -19.19 8.25
N GLU A 124 11.05 -18.50 8.10
CA GLU A 124 11.10 -17.16 7.50
C GLU A 124 10.97 -17.22 5.98
N LEU A 125 10.02 -16.45 5.45
CA LEU A 125 9.87 -16.22 4.02
C LEU A 125 10.79 -15.09 3.58
N THR A 126 11.25 -15.16 2.32
CA THR A 126 12.10 -14.10 1.75
C THR A 126 11.23 -12.92 1.31
N PRO A 127 11.39 -11.74 1.91
CA PRO A 127 10.63 -10.57 1.54
C PRO A 127 11.15 -9.94 0.24
N LEU A 128 10.28 -9.18 -0.44
CA LEU A 128 10.53 -8.53 -1.73
C LEU A 128 11.71 -7.56 -1.62
N TYR A 129 11.89 -6.91 -0.48
CA TYR A 129 13.05 -6.06 -0.22
C TYR A 129 14.36 -6.80 -0.45
N ASP A 130 14.48 -8.04 0.03
CA ASP A 130 15.71 -8.83 -0.12
C ASP A 130 15.91 -9.28 -1.58
N LEU A 131 14.83 -9.64 -2.27
CA LEU A 131 14.86 -9.99 -3.70
C LEU A 131 15.30 -8.80 -4.57
N LEU A 132 14.74 -7.62 -4.32
CA LEU A 132 15.10 -6.39 -5.03
C LEU A 132 16.55 -5.96 -4.74
N GLY A 133 17.04 -6.23 -3.52
CA GLY A 133 18.42 -5.96 -3.14
C GLY A 133 19.42 -6.82 -3.89
N LYS A 134 19.12 -8.13 -4.03
CA LYS A 134 19.91 -9.05 -4.85
C LYS A 134 19.92 -8.65 -6.33
N ALA A 135 18.85 -8.01 -6.81
CA ALA A 135 18.77 -7.46 -8.15
C ALA A 135 19.50 -6.10 -8.32
N GLY A 136 20.17 -5.59 -7.28
CA GLY A 136 20.89 -4.32 -7.31
C GLY A 136 20.00 -3.07 -7.33
N MET A 137 18.72 -3.20 -6.96
CA MET A 137 17.80 -2.07 -6.93
C MET A 137 17.91 -1.32 -5.61
N ARG A 138 17.82 0.01 -5.69
CA ARG A 138 17.68 0.88 -4.51
C ARG A 138 16.27 0.76 -3.94
N ARG A 139 16.14 0.69 -2.61
CA ARG A 139 14.87 0.36 -1.96
C ARG A 139 14.60 1.25 -0.75
N GLY A 140 13.37 1.73 -0.62
CA GLY A 140 12.94 2.56 0.50
C GLY A 140 11.56 2.22 1.03
N LEU A 141 11.36 2.42 2.33
CA LEU A 141 10.07 2.28 2.99
C LEU A 141 9.60 3.64 3.47
N VAL A 142 8.37 4.01 3.09
CA VAL A 142 7.74 5.27 3.46
C VAL A 142 6.36 4.99 4.04
N THR A 143 6.06 5.55 5.21
CA THR A 143 4.78 5.39 5.88
C THR A 143 4.40 6.63 6.67
N THR A 144 3.09 6.83 6.86
CA THR A 144 2.56 7.82 7.80
C THR A 144 2.40 7.25 9.22
N ALA A 145 2.42 5.92 9.36
CA ALA A 145 2.37 5.19 10.63
C ALA A 145 3.77 5.06 11.25
N THR A 146 3.90 4.25 12.30
CA THR A 146 5.22 3.88 12.82
C THR A 146 5.99 3.07 11.78
N ILE A 147 7.30 3.32 11.64
CA ILE A 147 8.10 2.59 10.64
C ILE A 147 8.18 1.08 10.92
N THR A 148 8.00 0.70 12.19
CA THR A 148 7.91 -0.68 12.70
C THR A 148 6.51 -1.28 12.61
N HIS A 149 5.52 -0.54 12.08
CA HIS A 149 4.18 -1.06 11.87
C HIS A 149 4.18 -2.24 10.88
N ALA A 150 3.13 -3.06 10.90
CA ALA A 150 3.04 -4.28 10.10
C ALA A 150 3.19 -4.04 8.58
N THR A 151 2.56 -2.99 8.06
CA THR A 151 2.50 -2.70 6.62
C THR A 151 3.87 -2.47 5.99
N PRO A 152 4.72 -1.53 6.47
CA PRO A 152 6.09 -1.40 5.94
C PRO A 152 6.96 -2.63 6.27
N SER A 153 6.73 -3.27 7.41
CA SER A 153 7.50 -4.43 7.86
C SER A 153 7.30 -5.64 6.94
N GLY A 154 6.08 -5.86 6.42
CA GLY A 154 5.77 -6.93 5.48
C GLY A 154 6.59 -6.89 4.19
N PHE A 155 7.19 -5.76 3.82
CA PHE A 155 8.05 -5.70 2.65
C PHE A 155 9.49 -6.10 2.92
N ALA A 156 9.96 -6.05 4.17
CA ALA A 156 11.40 -6.06 4.44
C ALA A 156 11.85 -6.89 5.66
N VAL A 157 10.96 -7.35 6.53
CA VAL A 157 11.34 -8.13 7.72
C VAL A 157 10.54 -9.39 7.86
N SER A 158 11.04 -10.33 8.66
CA SER A 158 10.38 -11.60 8.94
C SER A 158 10.24 -11.74 10.46
N SER A 159 9.01 -11.89 10.94
CA SER A 159 8.69 -12.00 12.37
C SER A 159 7.43 -12.82 12.57
N ALA A 160 7.45 -13.74 13.52
CA ALA A 160 6.27 -14.52 13.91
C ALA A 160 5.15 -13.66 14.53
N LYS A 161 5.48 -12.47 15.06
CA LYS A 161 4.52 -11.56 15.70
C LYS A 161 4.74 -10.12 15.25
N ARG A 162 3.69 -9.48 14.74
CA ARG A 162 3.69 -8.06 14.34
C ARG A 162 3.91 -7.09 15.50
N SER A 163 3.62 -7.52 16.73
CA SER A 163 3.85 -6.73 17.95
C SER A 163 5.31 -6.70 18.40
N ALA A 164 6.18 -7.51 17.79
CA ALA A 164 7.62 -7.54 18.07
C ALA A 164 8.36 -6.37 17.39
N GLU A 165 7.83 -5.15 17.49
CA GLU A 165 8.42 -3.93 16.92
C GLU A 165 9.91 -3.71 17.23
N PRO A 166 10.42 -4.02 18.43
CA PRO A 166 11.85 -3.89 18.73
C PRO A 166 12.73 -4.82 17.88
N GLU A 167 12.27 -6.04 17.65
CA GLU A 167 12.99 -7.02 16.84
C GLU A 167 12.94 -6.62 15.36
N ILE A 168 11.77 -6.17 14.90
CA ILE A 168 11.57 -5.58 13.57
C ILE A 168 12.56 -4.43 13.34
N ALA A 169 12.72 -3.53 14.32
CA ALA A 169 13.67 -2.43 14.22
C ALA A 169 15.12 -2.93 14.12
N ARG A 170 15.51 -3.97 14.87
CA ARG A 170 16.85 -4.57 14.75
C ARG A 170 17.06 -5.18 13.36
N GLN A 171 16.06 -5.86 12.82
CA GLN A 171 16.13 -6.44 11.49
C GLN A 171 16.28 -5.38 10.38
N TYR A 172 15.64 -4.20 10.49
CA TYR A 172 15.88 -3.10 9.56
C TYR A 172 17.35 -2.65 9.54
N LEU A 173 18.01 -2.63 10.70
CA LEU A 173 19.44 -2.33 10.77
C LEU A 173 20.27 -3.45 10.14
N THR A 174 20.01 -4.71 10.51
CA THR A 174 20.75 -5.86 10.01
C THR A 174 20.65 -6.00 8.49
N ARG A 175 19.45 -5.84 7.93
CA ARG A 175 19.22 -5.89 6.48
C ARG A 175 19.68 -4.64 5.71
N GLY A 176 20.11 -3.60 6.42
CA GLY A 176 20.66 -2.39 5.82
C GLY A 176 19.64 -1.65 4.95
N VAL A 177 18.46 -1.36 5.50
CA VAL A 177 17.44 -0.60 4.76
C VAL A 177 17.98 0.78 4.37
N GLU A 178 17.95 1.10 3.08
CA GLU A 178 18.60 2.30 2.53
C GLU A 178 17.86 3.59 2.87
N VAL A 179 16.52 3.57 2.78
CA VAL A 179 15.66 4.72 3.09
C VAL A 179 14.51 4.28 3.99
N LEU A 180 14.39 4.91 5.15
CA LEU A 180 13.26 4.76 6.06
C LEU A 180 12.65 6.13 6.32
N MET A 181 11.38 6.30 5.98
CA MET A 181 10.60 7.50 6.30
C MET A 181 9.31 7.13 7.01
N GLY A 182 9.18 7.50 8.28
CA GLY A 182 7.95 7.24 9.02
C GLY A 182 7.92 7.83 10.42
N ALA A 183 6.79 7.66 11.08
CA ALA A 183 6.61 8.03 12.48
C ALA A 183 7.18 6.93 13.41
N GLY A 184 6.89 7.03 14.71
CA GLY A 184 7.23 5.98 15.67
C GLY A 184 8.51 6.21 16.46
N MET A 185 9.15 7.38 16.36
CA MET A 185 10.24 7.72 17.28
C MET A 185 9.81 7.90 18.74
N ASN A 186 8.49 7.98 19.01
CA ASN A 186 7.94 8.01 20.36
C ASN A 186 7.54 6.60 20.81
N PHE A 187 8.49 5.67 20.83
CA PHE A 187 8.37 4.49 21.67
C PHE A 187 8.26 4.99 23.11
N SER A 188 7.12 4.71 23.76
CA SER A 188 6.85 5.15 25.14
C SER A 188 8.05 4.82 26.05
N ARG A 189 8.47 5.81 26.86
CA ARG A 189 9.55 5.68 27.86
C ARG A 189 9.37 4.46 28.77
N ARG A 190 8.14 3.96 28.91
CA ARG A 190 7.75 2.91 29.85
C ARG A 190 8.22 1.51 29.46
N ASN A 191 8.48 1.22 28.17
CA ASN A 191 8.93 -0.12 27.74
C ASN A 191 10.22 -0.15 26.91
N PHE A 192 10.70 0.96 26.33
CA PHE A 192 11.75 0.90 25.29
C PHE A 192 12.75 2.06 25.24
N GLY A 193 13.00 2.76 26.36
CA GLY A 193 13.95 3.89 26.42
C GLY A 193 15.37 3.56 25.94
N ARG A 194 15.88 2.35 26.21
CA ARG A 194 17.24 1.92 25.81
C ARG A 194 17.33 1.59 24.31
N THR A 195 16.37 0.87 23.74
CA THR A 195 16.44 0.43 22.33
C THR A 195 16.27 1.58 21.35
N ARG A 196 15.53 2.63 21.69
CA ARG A 196 15.44 3.84 20.86
C ARG A 196 16.82 4.51 20.70
N LEU A 197 17.53 4.68 21.81
CA LEU A 197 18.87 5.25 21.81
C LEU A 197 19.84 4.35 21.03
N MET A 198 19.79 3.04 21.28
CA MET A 198 20.59 2.06 20.53
C MET A 198 20.30 2.05 19.03
N PHE A 199 19.03 2.17 18.62
CA PHE A 199 18.65 2.20 17.21
C PHE A 199 19.18 3.46 16.53
N MET A 200 18.97 4.64 17.13
CA MET A 200 19.48 5.90 16.59
C MET A 200 21.01 5.95 16.57
N GLU A 201 21.66 5.42 17.60
CA GLU A 201 23.11 5.31 17.67
C GLU A 201 23.64 4.33 16.62
N SER A 202 22.97 3.20 16.42
CA SER A 202 23.32 2.24 15.36
C SER A 202 23.14 2.82 13.96
N LEU A 203 22.12 3.66 13.73
CA LEU A 203 21.96 4.39 12.47
C LEU A 203 23.14 5.35 12.27
N ARG A 204 23.51 6.12 13.31
CA ARG A 204 24.62 7.07 13.27
C ARG A 204 25.97 6.37 13.03
N ARG A 205 26.24 5.26 13.72
CA ARG A 205 27.46 4.45 13.53
C ARG A 205 27.60 3.90 12.12
N ARG A 206 26.48 3.63 11.45
CA ARG A 206 26.43 3.18 10.05
C ARG A 206 26.46 4.33 9.04
N GLY A 207 26.66 5.58 9.49
CA GLY A 207 26.73 6.74 8.61
C GLY A 207 25.39 7.18 8.01
N MET A 208 24.26 6.67 8.52
CA MET A 208 22.95 7.14 8.06
C MET A 208 22.63 8.52 8.61
N GLN A 209 22.23 9.42 7.72
CA GLN A 209 21.74 10.73 8.10
C GLN A 209 20.32 10.60 8.64
N SER A 210 20.14 10.86 9.93
CA SER A 210 18.81 10.95 10.55
C SER A 210 18.37 12.40 10.66
N ARG A 211 17.29 12.79 9.96
CA ARG A 211 16.68 14.11 10.12
C ARG A 211 15.28 13.99 10.71
N ARG A 212 14.99 14.83 11.70
CA ARG A 212 13.63 15.02 12.22
C ARG A 212 13.00 16.16 11.45
N ILE A 213 11.91 15.89 10.76
CA ILE A 213 11.11 16.93 10.12
C ILE A 213 9.87 17.12 11.00
N GLY A 214 9.78 18.29 11.64
CA GLY A 214 8.60 18.66 12.43
C GLY A 214 7.45 19.04 11.50
N MET A 215 6.35 18.28 11.53
CA MET A 215 5.10 18.72 10.92
C MET A 215 4.22 19.37 12.00
N LYS A 216 3.52 20.46 11.67
CA LYS A 216 2.64 21.24 12.57
C LYS A 216 1.50 20.45 13.25
N CYS A 217 1.40 19.14 13.03
CA CYS A 217 0.32 18.27 13.51
C CYS A 217 0.80 17.16 14.48
N GLY A 218 1.89 17.40 15.24
CA GLY A 218 2.33 16.51 16.33
C GLY A 218 2.93 15.15 15.91
N ARG A 219 2.94 14.81 14.61
CA ARG A 219 3.58 13.60 14.08
C ARG A 219 5.00 13.91 13.59
N MET A 220 5.97 13.24 14.19
CA MET A 220 7.39 13.41 13.93
C MET A 220 7.85 12.35 12.92
N ILE A 221 8.34 12.78 11.75
CA ILE A 221 8.86 11.88 10.71
C ILE A 221 10.38 11.78 10.86
N LEU A 222 10.87 10.55 11.02
CA LEU A 222 12.29 10.22 10.87
C LEU A 222 12.55 9.96 9.41
N VAL A 223 13.46 10.70 8.81
CA VAL A 223 14.08 10.33 7.54
C VAL A 223 15.47 9.79 7.87
N ALA A 224 15.69 8.50 7.65
CA ALA A 224 17.01 7.89 7.71
C ALA A 224 17.41 7.44 6.30
N SER A 225 18.56 7.90 5.82
CA SER A 225 19.12 7.49 4.52
C SER A 225 20.63 7.28 4.58
N TRP A 226 21.16 6.33 3.81
CA TRP A 226 22.59 6.20 3.54
C TRP A 226 23.04 7.33 2.61
N GLY A 227 24.14 8.00 2.94
CA GLY A 227 24.57 9.28 2.37
C GLY A 227 24.23 9.53 0.89
N PHE A 228 23.19 10.34 0.66
CA PHE A 228 22.93 11.16 -0.52
C PHE A 228 21.67 12.02 -0.26
N MET A 229 21.74 12.95 0.71
CA MET A 229 20.66 13.92 0.94
C MET A 229 21.18 15.35 1.02
N GLU A 230 22.12 15.70 0.15
CA GLU A 230 22.70 17.05 0.10
C GLU A 230 21.86 18.09 -0.66
N ARG A 231 20.76 17.70 -1.32
CA ARG A 231 19.89 18.67 -2.02
C ARG A 231 18.40 18.31 -1.98
N VAL A 232 17.83 18.23 -0.78
CA VAL A 232 16.41 18.59 -0.61
C VAL A 232 16.38 19.88 0.20
N SER A 233 16.61 20.99 -0.51
CA SER A 233 16.41 22.34 0.01
C SER A 233 14.95 22.46 0.38
N CYS A 234 14.68 22.33 1.68
CA CYS A 234 13.41 22.64 2.30
C CYS A 234 13.19 24.16 2.18
N ARG A 235 12.77 24.66 1.01
CA ARG A 235 12.25 26.02 0.87
C ARG A 235 10.82 26.00 1.36
N SER A 236 10.64 26.21 2.66
CA SER A 236 9.39 26.78 3.17
C SER A 236 9.25 28.19 2.59
N ARG A 237 8.57 28.35 1.46
CA ARG A 237 7.98 29.66 1.12
C ARG A 237 6.83 29.89 2.08
N LEU A 238 7.16 30.52 3.20
CA LEU A 238 6.25 31.30 4.00
C LEU A 238 5.74 32.45 3.13
N THR A 239 4.54 32.33 2.58
CA THR A 239 3.80 33.48 2.05
C THR A 239 2.44 33.54 2.72
N GLY A 240 2.20 34.66 3.42
CA GLY A 240 0.85 35.17 3.65
C GLY A 240 0.19 34.77 4.96
N CYS A 241 0.68 35.31 6.08
CA CYS A 241 -0.14 35.49 7.27
C CYS A 241 -1.12 36.66 7.00
N MET A 242 -2.33 36.36 6.54
CA MET A 242 -3.43 37.33 6.60
C MET A 242 -3.93 37.38 8.04
N LYS A 243 -3.52 38.43 8.76
CA LYS A 243 -4.22 38.92 9.94
C LYS A 243 -5.66 39.24 9.52
N LYS A 244 -6.66 38.66 10.18
CA LYS A 244 -8.00 39.24 10.27
C LYS A 244 -8.13 39.84 11.66
N GLY A 245 -8.60 41.08 11.70
CA GLY A 245 -8.97 41.81 12.92
C GLY A 245 -10.30 41.36 13.47
#